data_AF-A0A378WSE0-F1
#
_entry.id   AF-A0A378WSE0-F1
#
_cell.length_a   1.000
_cell.length_b   1.000
_cell.length_c   1.000
_cell.angle_alpha   90.00
_cell.angle_beta   90.00
_cell.angle_gamma   90.00
#
_symmetry.space_group_name_H-M   'P 1'
#
loop_
_entity.id
_entity.type
_entity.pdbx_description
1 polymer ?
#
loop_
_entity_poly.entity_id
_entity_poly.type
_entity_poly.pdbx_seq_one_letter_code
_entity_poly.pdbx_strand_id
1 'polypeptide(L)' 'MDISETVPDVPTRRITVYFGGTGPDGEMVLEYAATRAEAWEFAAAAVHSGLAVTVDGMVRPGLRPLPCRRLWH' A
#
# COMPACT_ATOMS: atom_id res chain seq x y z
N MET A 1 -8.09 4.52 31.88
CA MET A 1 -8.35 4.48 30.43
C MET A 1 -7.07 4.93 29.77
N ASP A 2 -6.26 3.96 29.35
CA ASP A 2 -4.99 4.21 28.68
C ASP A 2 -5.31 4.66 27.25
N ILE A 3 -5.30 5.97 27.02
CA ILE A 3 -5.24 6.50 25.67
C ILE A 3 -3.80 6.31 25.21
N SER A 4 -3.48 5.10 24.75
CA SER A 4 -2.32 4.91 23.89
C SER A 4 -2.60 5.73 22.63
N GLU A 5 -2.17 6.99 22.64
CA GLU A 5 -1.89 7.76 21.44
C GLU A 5 -1.02 6.86 20.58
N THR A 6 -1.67 6.13 19.67
CA THR A 6 -0.99 5.31 18.69
C THR A 6 -0.42 6.32 17.73
N VAL A 7 0.76 6.86 18.05
CA VAL A 7 1.52 7.69 17.12
C VAL A 7 1.53 6.89 15.82
N PRO A 8 0.92 7.41 14.74
CA PRO A 8 0.89 6.66 13.49
C PRO A 8 2.33 6.43 13.10
N ASP A 9 2.71 5.15 13.09
CA ASP A 9 4.08 4.73 12.83
C ASP A 9 4.51 5.30 11.48
N VAL A 10 5.76 5.76 11.40
CA VAL A 10 6.20 6.58 10.27
C VAL A 10 6.24 5.71 9.01
N PRO A 11 5.65 6.15 7.88
CA PRO A 11 5.76 5.41 6.63
C PRO A 11 7.22 5.25 6.21
N THR A 12 7.68 4.02 6.11
CA THR A 12 9.04 3.65 5.71
C THR A 12 9.09 2.85 4.42
N ARG A 13 7.91 2.51 3.89
CA ARG A 13 7.77 1.70 2.68
C ARG A 13 6.91 2.40 1.65
N ARG A 14 7.31 2.27 0.39
CA ARG A 14 6.47 2.57 -0.76
C ARG A 14 5.96 1.26 -1.33
N ILE A 15 4.66 1.21 -1.60
CA ILE A 15 4.00 0.11 -2.28
C ILE A 15 3.57 0.63 -3.65
N THR A 16 3.91 -0.10 -4.70
CA THR A 16 3.46 0.18 -6.07
C THR A 16 2.58 -0.98 -6.51
N VAL A 17 1.35 -0.66 -6.92
CA VAL A 17 0.33 -1.62 -7.38
C VAL A 17 0.14 -1.45 -8.87
N TYR A 18 0.23 -2.55 -9.60
CA TYR A 18 0.09 -2.60 -11.04
C TYR A 18 -1.24 -3.26 -11.40
N PHE A 19 -2.09 -2.51 -12.09
CA PHE A 19 -3.35 -2.99 -12.65
C PHE A 19 -3.17 -3.21 -14.15
N GLY A 20 -3.12 -4.47 -14.57
CA GLY A 20 -3.04 -4.85 -15.98
C GLY A 20 -4.42 -5.18 -16.54
N GLY A 21 -4.84 -4.46 -17.58
CA GLY A 21 -6.03 -4.77 -18.38
C GLY A 21 -5.70 -4.74 -19.87
N THR A 22 -6.36 -5.59 -20.67
CA THR A 22 -6.22 -5.62 -22.15
C THR A 22 -7.05 -4.53 -22.84
N GLY A 23 -7.29 -3.40 -22.16
CA GLY A 23 -8.15 -2.31 -22.61
C GLY A 23 -7.37 -1.04 -22.95
N PRO A 24 -8.03 -0.04 -23.58
CA PRO A 24 -7.40 1.21 -24.02
C PRO A 24 -6.87 2.08 -22.87
N ASP A 25 -7.20 1.75 -21.61
CA ASP A 25 -6.87 2.53 -20.41
C ASP A 25 -5.50 2.19 -19.79
N GLY A 26 -4.66 1.44 -20.49
CA GLY A 26 -3.25 1.26 -20.16
C GLY A 26 -2.95 0.61 -18.81
N GLU A 27 -1.67 0.37 -18.57
CA GLU A 27 -1.17 -0.13 -17.29
C GLU A 27 -1.39 0.96 -16.22
N MET A 28 -2.36 0.74 -15.32
CA MET A 28 -2.62 1.69 -14.23
C MET A 28 -1.71 1.35 -13.05
N VAL A 29 -0.95 2.36 -12.58
CA VAL A 29 -0.02 2.21 -11.46
C VAL A 29 -0.44 3.11 -10.31
N LEU A 30 -0.60 2.55 -9.11
CA LEU A 30 -0.89 3.30 -7.89
C LEU A 30 0.25 3.15 -6.89
N GLU A 31 0.67 4.27 -6.30
CA GLU A 31 1.72 4.30 -5.28
C GLU A 31 1.17 4.75 -3.92
N TYR A 32 1.61 4.05 -2.87
CA TYR A 32 1.22 4.33 -1.49
C TYR A 32 2.42 4.36 -0.55
N ALA A 33 2.39 5.24 0.43
CA ALA A 33 3.26 5.20 1.60
C ALA A 33 2.62 4.31 2.67
N ALA A 34 3.43 3.46 3.31
CA ALA A 34 2.99 2.54 4.34
C ALA A 34 4.07 2.33 5.39
N THR A 35 3.65 1.92 6.58
CA THR A 35 4.55 1.33 7.56
C THR A 35 5.07 -0.02 7.06
N ARG A 36 6.12 -0.55 7.69
CA ARG A 36 6.63 -1.88 7.34
C ARG A 36 5.57 -2.96 7.53
N ALA A 37 4.79 -2.90 8.62
CA ALA A 37 3.75 -3.88 8.92
C ALA A 37 2.63 -3.83 7.86
N GLU A 38 2.14 -2.63 7.54
CA GLU A 38 1.09 -2.43 6.54
C GLU A 38 1.52 -2.88 5.15
N ALA A 39 2.77 -2.63 4.77
CA ALA A 39 3.28 -3.08 3.48
C ALA A 39 3.26 -4.60 3.35
N TRP A 40 3.52 -5.34 4.42
CA TRP A 40 3.42 -6.81 4.42
C TRP A 40 1.96 -7.28 4.35
N GLU A 41 1.08 -6.71 5.18
CA GLU A 41 -0.36 -7.05 5.21
C GLU A 41 -1.01 -6.79 3.84
N PHE A 42 -0.79 -5.60 3.28
CA PHE A 42 -1.35 -5.21 1.99
C PHE A 42 -0.78 -6.05 0.84
N ALA A 43 0.54 -6.28 0.81
CA ALA A 43 1.14 -7.08 -0.26
C ALA A 43 0.60 -8.51 -0.26
N ALA A 44 0.41 -9.11 0.92
CA ALA A 44 -0.20 -10.44 1.02
C ALA A 44 -1.62 -10.46 0.46
N ALA A 45 -2.46 -9.48 0.82
CA ALA A 45 -3.82 -9.36 0.29
C ALA A 45 -3.84 -9.12 -1.23
N ALA A 46 -3.01 -8.19 -1.72
CA ALA A 46 -2.94 -7.85 -3.14
C ALA A 46 -2.50 -9.04 -4.01
N VAL A 47 -1.47 -9.79 -3.58
CA VAL A 47 -1.04 -11.01 -4.26
C VAL A 47 -2.13 -12.08 -4.23
N HIS A 48 -2.83 -12.23 -3.09
CA HIS A 48 -3.97 -13.16 -3.00
C HIS A 48 -5.09 -12.80 -3.99
N SER A 49 -5.33 -11.51 -4.22
CA SER A 49 -6.29 -11.01 -5.22
C SER A 49 -5.76 -11.01 -6.66
N GLY A 50 -4.54 -11.51 -6.91
CA GLY A 50 -3.95 -11.61 -8.24
C GLY A 50 -3.37 -10.31 -8.78
N LEU A 51 -3.16 -9.30 -7.93
CA LEU A 51 -2.51 -8.05 -8.31
C LEU A 51 -0.98 -8.20 -8.27
N ALA A 52 -0.31 -7.56 -9.23
CA ALA A 52 1.13 -7.38 -9.17
C ALA A 52 1.45 -6.19 -8.26
N VAL A 53 2.36 -6.39 -7.30
CA VAL A 53 2.79 -5.35 -6.36
C VAL A 53 4.30 -5.38 -6.14
N THR A 54 4.90 -4.23 -5.90
CA THR A 54 6.28 -4.10 -5.43
C THR A 54 6.34 -3.28 -4.16
N VAL A 55 7.29 -3.61 -3.27
CA VAL A 55 7.52 -2.89 -2.01
C VAL A 55 8.99 -2.49 -1.92
N ASP A 56 9.26 -1.20 -1.72
CA ASP A 56 10.62 -0.67 -1.52
C ASP A 56 10.67 0.40 -0.42
N GLY A 57 11.85 0.97 -0.19
CA GLY A 57 12.08 2.02 0.82
C GLY A 57 12.03 3.45 0.27
N MET A 58 11.66 3.65 -0.99
CA MET A 58 11.68 4.97 -1.65
C MET A 58 10.41 5.76 -1.34
N VAL A 59 10.22 6.12 -0.08
CA VAL A 59 9.10 6.98 0.35
C VAL A 59 9.37 8.42 -0.05
N ARG A 60 8.60 8.93 -1.01
CA ARG A 60 8.67 10.32 -1.46
C ARG A 60 7.70 11.20 -0.67
N PRO A 61 8.03 12.48 -0.39
CA PRO A 61 7.06 13.43 0.14
C PRO A 61 5.83 13.51 -0.76
N GLY A 62 4.63 13.47 -0.16
CA GLY A 62 3.36 13.56 -0.89
C GLY A 62 2.77 12.23 -1.37
N LEU A 63 3.43 11.09 -1.11
CA LEU A 63 2.80 9.79 -1.31
C LEU A 63 1.60 9.63 -0.39
N ARG A 64 0.48 9.17 -0.96
CA ARG A 64 -0.75 8.93 -0.20
C ARG A 64 -0.58 7.72 0.71
N PRO A 65 -1.09 7.74 1.95
CA PRO A 65 -1.13 6.53 2.76
C PRO A 65 -2.01 5.48 2.10
N LEU A 66 -1.82 4.22 2.48
CA LEU A 66 -2.73 3.15 2.04
C LEU A 66 -4.19 3.47 2.42
N PRO A 67 -5.17 3.06 1.60
CA PRO A 67 -6.58 3.18 1.93
C PRO A 67 -6.94 2.28 3.11
N CYS A 68 -8.02 2.63 3.83
CA CYS A 68 -8.47 1.98 5.06
C CYS A 68 -8.26 0.44 5.06
N ARG A 69 -7.54 -0.08 6.07
CA ARG A 69 -7.22 -1.52 6.25
C ARG A 69 -8.42 -2.47 6.12
N ARG A 70 -9.63 -1.99 6.42
CA ARG A 70 -10.89 -2.76 6.32
C ARG A 70 -11.22 -3.25 4.90
N LEU A 71 -10.54 -2.72 3.88
CA LEU A 71 -10.74 -3.07 2.48
C LEU A 71 -9.83 -4.21 2.00
N TRP A 72 -8.97 -4.78 2.86
CA TRP A 72 -7.93 -5.76 2.46
C TRP A 72 -8.31 -7.22 2.76
N HIS A 73 -9.61 -7.55 2.79
CA HIS A 73 -10.12 -8.90 3.09
C HIS A 73 -10.77 -9.55 1.88
#